data_AF-A0A840W9D5-F1
#
_entry.id   AF-A0A840W9D5-F1
#
_cell.length_a   1.000
_cell.length_b   1.000
_cell.length_c   1.000
_cell.angle_alpha   90.00
_cell.angle_beta   90.00
_cell.angle_gamma   90.00
#
_symmetry.space_group_name_H-M   'P 1'
#
loop_
_entity.id
_entity.type
_entity.pdbx_description
1 polymer ?
#
loop_
_entity_poly.entity_id
_entity_poly.type
_entity_poly.pdbx_seq_one_letter_code
_entity_poly.pdbx_strand_id
1 'polypeptide(L)' 'MRAPRTLIYGERDWSRPSERTRTAKALGEKPVVVPDAGHFTILEQPGRMAEIIA' A
#
# COMPACT_ATOMS: atom_id res chain seq x y z
N MET A 1 -7.99 21.52 0.05
CA MET A 1 -8.77 20.28 -0.21
C MET A 1 -7.85 19.08 -0.06
N ARG A 2 -8.31 17.99 0.58
CA ARG A 2 -7.63 16.68 0.54
C ARG A 2 -8.41 15.78 -0.41
N ALA A 3 -7.72 15.16 -1.37
CA ALA A 3 -8.30 14.14 -2.23
C ALA A 3 -8.31 12.79 -1.49
N PRO A 4 -9.34 11.94 -1.72
CA PRO A 4 -9.35 10.55 -1.26
C PRO A 4 -8.10 9.83 -1.76
N ARG A 5 -7.47 9.05 -0.88
CA ARG A 5 -6.28 8.27 -1.21
C ARG A 5 -6.28 6.99 -0.41
N THR A 6 -5.78 5.93 -1.00
CA THR A 6 -5.51 4.66 -0.32
C THR A 6 -4.02 4.42 -0.38
N LEU A 7 -3.41 4.15 0.77
CA LEU A 7 -1.99 3.83 0.86
C LEU A 7 -1.81 2.31 0.80
N ILE A 8 -1.11 1.81 -0.21
CA ILE A 8 -0.95 0.37 -0.46
C ILE A 8 0.55 0.04 -0.44
N TYR A 9 0.93 -1.05 0.22
CA TYR A 9 2.28 -1.59 0.23
C TYR A 9 2.26 -3.11 0.06
N GLY A 10 3.24 -3.67 -0.63
CA GLY A 10 3.53 -5.10 -0.56
C GLY A 10 4.16 -5.48 0.77
N GLU A 11 3.90 -6.69 1.27
CA GLU A 11 4.54 -7.22 2.47
C GLU A 11 6.08 -7.12 2.40
N ARG A 12 6.66 -7.52 1.26
CA ARG A 12 8.11 -7.54 0.98
C ARG A 12 8.58 -6.34 0.14
N ASP A 13 7.80 -5.26 0.11
CA ASP A 13 8.18 -4.03 -0.57
C ASP A 13 9.48 -3.45 0.01
N TRP A 14 10.24 -2.75 -0.83
CA TRP A 14 11.50 -2.09 -0.48
C TRP A 14 11.33 -1.02 0.61
N SER A 15 10.13 -0.44 0.70
CA SER A 15 9.78 0.48 1.76
C SER A 15 9.85 -0.22 3.12
N ARG A 16 10.58 0.34 4.08
CA ARG A 16 10.70 -0.21 5.43
C ARG A 16 9.45 0.10 6.25
N PRO A 17 9.08 -0.76 7.22
CA PRO A 17 7.89 -0.53 8.06
C PRO A 17 7.82 0.87 8.70
N SER A 18 8.95 1.41 9.18
CA SER A 18 9.00 2.76 9.77
C SER A 18 8.68 3.88 8.77
N GLU A 19 9.08 3.72 7.52
CA GLU A 19 8.78 4.67 6.45
C GLU A 19 7.28 4.64 6.12
N ARG A 20 6.70 3.45 6.04
CA ARG A 20 5.26 3.24 5.82
C ARG A 20 4.43 3.90 6.93
N THR A 21 4.81 3.70 8.20
CA THR A 21 4.16 4.32 9.36
C THR A 21 4.25 5.83 9.34
N ARG A 22 5.43 6.39 9.00
CA ARG A 22 5.62 7.84 8.91
C ARG A 22 4.72 8.46 7.84
N THR A 23 4.66 7.85 6.64
CA THR A 23 3.80 8.30 5.55
C THR A 23 2.31 8.20 5.92
N ALA A 24 1.90 7.07 6.50
CA ALA A 24 0.54 6.86 6.99
C ALA A 24 0.12 7.95 7.99
N LYS A 25 0.98 8.26 8.97
CA LYS A 25 0.73 9.33 9.97
C LYS A 25 0.64 10.72 9.33
N ALA A 26 1.53 11.03 8.39
CA ALA A 26 1.52 12.33 7.71
C ALA A 26 0.26 12.54 6.86
N LEU A 27 -0.23 11.48 6.22
CA LEU A 27 -1.43 11.52 5.39
C LEU A 27 -2.73 11.35 6.19
N GLY A 28 -2.66 10.80 7.40
CA GLY A 28 -3.83 10.43 8.20
C GLY A 28 -4.53 9.17 7.69
N GLU A 29 -3.77 8.27 7.06
CA GLU A 29 -4.30 7.09 6.37
C GLU A 29 -3.86 5.80 7.05
N LYS A 30 -4.69 4.75 6.93
CA LYS A 30 -4.29 3.40 7.32
C LYS A 30 -3.78 2.65 6.08
N PRO A 31 -2.54 2.14 6.09
CA PRO A 31 -2.02 1.41 4.95
C PRO A 31 -2.67 0.03 4.82
N VAL A 32 -2.94 -0.37 3.58
CA VAL A 32 -3.27 -1.74 3.20
C VAL A 32 -1.95 -2.45 2.88
N VAL A 33 -1.69 -3.58 3.54
CA VAL A 33 -0.54 -4.43 3.23
C VAL A 33 -1.03 -5.62 2.45
N VAL A 34 -0.49 -5.81 1.25
CA VAL A 34 -0.81 -6.94 0.38
C VAL A 34 0.13 -8.09 0.71
N PRO A 35 -0.39 -9.24 1.19
CA PRO A 35 0.43 -10.39 1.51
C PRO A 35 1.03 -10.99 0.24
N ASP A 36 2.16 -11.67 0.38
CA ASP A 36 2.84 -12.34 -0.72
C ASP A 36 3.15 -11.45 -1.95
N ALA A 37 3.47 -10.18 -1.70
CA ALA A 37 3.86 -9.23 -2.74
C ALA A 37 5.03 -8.34 -2.31
N GLY A 38 5.87 -7.98 -3.27
CA GLY A 38 6.92 -6.97 -3.15
C GLY A 38 6.50 -5.62 -3.73
N HIS A 39 7.48 -4.91 -4.30
CA HIS A 39 7.30 -3.55 -4.81
C HIS A 39 6.36 -3.47 -6.03
N PHE A 40 6.33 -4.52 -6.86
CA PHE A 40 5.52 -4.57 -8.07
C PHE A 40 4.17 -5.24 -7.79
N THR A 41 3.47 -4.80 -6.75
CA THR A 41 2.27 -5.44 -6.19
C THR A 41 1.16 -5.67 -7.23
N ILE A 42 1.02 -4.78 -8.22
CA ILE A 42 0.06 -4.94 -9.34
C ILE A 42 0.39 -6.14 -10.23
N LEU A 43 1.66 -6.46 -10.42
CA LEU A 43 2.08 -7.62 -11.22
C LEU A 43 2.08 -8.91 -10.39
N GLU A 44 2.39 -8.81 -9.10
CA GLU A 44 2.52 -9.97 -8.20
C GLU A 44 1.17 -10.47 -7.67
N GLN A 45 0.23 -9.57 -7.39
CA GLN A 45 -1.11 -9.86 -6.85
C GLN A 45 -2.22 -9.11 -7.62
N PRO A 46 -2.34 -9.31 -8.95
CA PRO A 46 -3.23 -8.51 -9.80
C PRO A 46 -4.71 -8.59 -9.40
N GLY A 47 -5.19 -9.78 -9.01
CA GLY A 47 -6.57 -9.96 -8.56
C GLY A 47 -6.87 -9.16 -7.28
N ARG A 48 -5.97 -9.24 -6.29
CA ARG A 48 -6.12 -8.48 -5.05
C ARG A 48 -6.03 -6.97 -5.27
N MET A 49 -5.18 -6.53 -6.19
CA MET A 49 -5.08 -5.11 -6.55
C MET A 49 -6.34 -4.61 -7.27
N ALA A 50 -6.95 -5.42 -8.14
CA ALA A 50 -8.22 -5.08 -8.77
C ALA A 50 -9.33 -4.89 -7.73
N GLU A 51 -9.41 -5.74 -6.71
CA GLU A 51 -10.37 -5.58 -5.60
C GLU A 51 -10.15 -4.30 -4.78
N ILE A 52 -8.90 -3.84 -4.64
CA ILE A 52 -8.58 -2.65 -3.83
C ILE A 52 -8.86 -1.35 -4.60
N ILE A 53 -8.70 -1.36 -5.93
CA ILE A 53 -8.79 -0.15 -6.78
C ILE A 53 -10.21 0.06 -7.35
N ALA A 54 -11.03 -0.99 -7.41
CA ALA A 54 -12.42 -0.93 -7.87
C ALA A 54 -13.29 0.01 -7.01
#